data_AF-A0A4R1G9K9-F1
#
_entry.id   AF-A0A4R1G9K9-F1
#
_cell.length_a   1.000
_cell.length_b   1.000
_cell.length_c   1.000
_cell.angle_alpha   90.00
_cell.angle_beta   90.00
_cell.angle_gamma   90.00
#
_symmetry.space_group_name_H-M   'P 1'
#
loop_
_entity.id
_entity.type
_entity.pdbx_description
1 polymer ?
#
loop_
_entity_poly.entity_id
_entity_poly.type
_entity_poly.pdbx_seq_one_letter_code
_entity_poly.pdbx_strand_id
1 'polypeptide(L)'
;MSCSCRKGKSIKKLESEEIKELLKFLEKEPAIFTFILDLINSFRPTDSKDIRAERVFLTVREIQELGLLDFLQAEELLRILKKFFVQSSDAQRGNFLEVLVSRLGPFTFEGRVKRVNQCKVFLKSRKLSEKEIDVAFSGNGYLEVHECKSNMARQWRDPLSKRSRRGAKLYFLNNLPDVCKGDRQVIPCCSGPDGELTTKYVKKVFRFYGFKRIKVFGRKELKEKFLKKLQKSKSHRNKC
;
A
#
# COMPACT_ATOMS: atom_id res chain seq x y z
N MET A 1 28.35 2.54 5.91
CA MET A 1 27.92 3.36 4.74
C MET A 1 26.41 3.23 4.55
N SER A 2 25.59 4.16 5.06
CA SER A 2 24.13 3.96 5.08
C SER A 2 23.39 4.68 3.95
N CYS A 3 22.52 3.96 3.24
CA CYS A 3 21.50 4.57 2.40
C CYS A 3 20.41 5.26 3.21
N SER A 4 19.80 6.28 2.62
CA SER A 4 18.70 7.01 3.24
C SER A 4 17.68 7.46 2.20
N CYS A 5 16.41 7.52 2.60
CA CYS A 5 15.34 8.09 1.80
C CYS A 5 15.15 9.56 2.17
N ARG A 6 15.22 10.45 1.18
CA ARG A 6 15.17 11.93 1.36
C ARG A 6 14.25 12.57 0.33
N LYS A 7 13.97 13.86 0.53
CA LYS A 7 13.12 14.69 -0.35
C LYS A 7 11.70 14.13 -0.54
N GLY A 8 11.17 13.50 0.51
CA GLY A 8 9.81 12.94 0.47
C GLY A 8 8.72 13.99 0.59
N LYS A 9 7.52 13.65 0.14
CA LYS A 9 6.32 14.46 0.37
C LYS A 9 5.77 14.23 1.78
N SER A 10 5.16 15.29 2.34
CA SER A 10 4.35 15.16 3.55
C SER A 10 3.17 14.24 3.27
N ILE A 11 2.82 13.38 4.25
CA ILE A 11 1.64 12.52 4.15
C ILE A 11 0.35 13.33 3.92
N LYS A 12 0.28 14.56 4.48
CA LYS A 12 -0.86 15.47 4.28
C LYS A 12 -1.11 15.84 2.81
N LYS A 13 -0.09 15.74 1.94
CA LYS A 13 -0.24 15.98 0.50
C LYS A 13 -0.79 14.78 -0.26
N LEU A 14 -0.77 13.59 0.35
CA LEU A 14 -1.29 12.34 -0.22
C LEU A 14 -2.66 12.00 0.34
N GLU A 15 -2.92 12.41 1.58
CA GLU A 15 -4.10 12.07 2.35
C GLU A 15 -5.21 13.11 2.15
N SER A 16 -6.11 12.83 1.20
CA SER A 16 -7.34 13.59 1.00
C SER A 16 -8.36 13.33 2.11
N GLU A 17 -9.41 14.15 2.18
CA GLU A 17 -10.49 13.96 3.16
C GLU A 17 -11.22 12.62 2.94
N GLU A 18 -11.42 12.18 1.70
CA GLU A 18 -12.05 10.88 1.42
C GLU A 18 -11.18 9.70 1.90
N ILE A 19 -9.85 9.82 1.79
CA ILE A 19 -8.91 8.81 2.34
C ILE A 19 -9.03 8.77 3.87
N LYS A 20 -9.13 9.93 4.53
CA LYS A 20 -9.30 9.99 5.99
C LYS A 20 -10.63 9.40 6.43
N GLU A 21 -11.73 9.76 5.76
CA GLU A 21 -13.07 9.22 6.03
C GLU A 21 -13.06 7.69 5.91
N LEU A 22 -12.54 7.15 4.80
CA LEU A 22 -12.50 5.71 4.57
C LEU A 22 -11.62 4.97 5.59
N LEU A 23 -10.45 5.51 5.92
CA LEU A 23 -9.57 4.89 6.92
C LEU A 23 -10.20 4.94 8.32
N LYS A 24 -10.86 6.03 8.68
CA LYS A 24 -11.57 6.15 9.96
C LYS A 24 -12.72 5.15 10.05
N PHE A 25 -13.47 4.99 8.95
CA PHE A 25 -14.54 3.98 8.88
C PHE A 25 -13.97 2.57 9.05
N LEU A 26 -12.87 2.23 8.38
CA LEU A 26 -12.20 0.94 8.54
C LEU A 26 -11.68 0.68 9.96
N GLU A 27 -11.25 1.73 10.67
CA GLU A 27 -10.82 1.61 12.08
C GLU A 27 -12.00 1.32 13.02
N LYS A 28 -13.19 1.86 12.70
CA LYS A 28 -14.45 1.58 13.41
C LYS A 28 -14.97 0.18 13.09
N GLU A 29 -14.96 -0.18 11.80
CA GLU A 29 -15.52 -1.43 11.26
C GLU A 29 -14.42 -2.30 10.61
N PRO A 30 -13.51 -2.90 11.39
CA PRO A 30 -12.38 -3.64 10.82
C PRO A 30 -12.78 -4.93 10.08
N ALA A 31 -13.98 -5.45 10.31
CA ALA A 31 -14.48 -6.65 9.65
C ALA A 31 -14.57 -6.48 8.12
N ILE A 32 -14.91 -5.27 7.66
CA ILE A 32 -15.12 -5.01 6.22
C ILE A 32 -13.82 -4.74 5.45
N PHE A 33 -12.67 -4.68 6.12
CA PHE A 33 -11.37 -4.28 5.54
C PHE A 33 -11.03 -5.06 4.26
N THR A 34 -11.39 -6.34 4.23
CA THR A 34 -11.10 -7.22 3.10
C THR A 34 -11.92 -6.83 1.86
N PHE A 35 -13.20 -6.50 2.04
CA PHE A 35 -14.09 -6.06 0.96
C PHE A 35 -13.63 -4.73 0.36
N ILE A 36 -13.21 -3.79 1.21
CA ILE A 36 -12.71 -2.48 0.73
C ILE A 36 -11.43 -2.64 -0.08
N LEU A 37 -10.49 -3.49 0.36
CA LEU A 37 -9.28 -3.74 -0.44
C LEU A 37 -9.59 -4.45 -1.77
N ASP A 38 -10.54 -5.39 -1.79
CA ASP A 38 -10.98 -6.03 -3.04
C ASP A 38 -11.64 -5.02 -3.99
N LEU A 39 -12.48 -4.13 -3.46
CA LEU A 39 -13.09 -3.05 -4.23
C LEU A 39 -12.02 -2.15 -4.87
N ILE A 40 -11.01 -1.72 -4.10
CA ILE A 40 -9.87 -0.92 -4.60
C ILE A 40 -9.14 -1.64 -5.75
N ASN A 41 -8.94 -2.95 -5.60
CA ASN A 41 -8.24 -3.80 -6.55
C ASN A 41 -9.02 -4.02 -7.85
N SER A 42 -10.35 -4.05 -7.76
CA SER A 42 -11.23 -4.40 -8.89
C SER A 42 -11.25 -3.34 -10.00
N PHE A 43 -11.05 -2.07 -9.66
CA PHE A 43 -11.20 -0.97 -10.61
C PHE A 43 -10.11 -0.90 -11.68
N ARG A 44 -10.53 -0.56 -12.89
CA ARG A 44 -9.69 -0.25 -14.05
C ARG A 44 -9.75 1.25 -14.34
N PRO A 45 -8.65 1.86 -14.85
CA PRO A 45 -8.66 3.25 -15.29
C PRO A 45 -9.74 3.58 -16.31
N THR A 46 -10.10 2.59 -17.14
CA THR A 46 -11.09 2.69 -18.21
C THR A 46 -12.53 2.44 -17.75
N ASP A 47 -12.76 2.09 -16.48
CA ASP A 47 -14.13 1.87 -15.99
C ASP A 47 -14.89 3.20 -15.99
N SER A 48 -16.09 3.18 -16.59
CA SER A 48 -17.02 4.33 -16.60
C SER A 48 -17.54 4.64 -15.19
N LYS A 49 -18.14 5.82 -15.01
CA LYS A 49 -18.76 6.20 -13.73
C LYS A 49 -19.84 5.20 -13.30
N ASP A 50 -20.62 4.68 -14.24
CA ASP A 50 -21.71 3.74 -13.95
C ASP A 50 -21.18 2.40 -13.45
N ILE A 51 -20.16 1.84 -14.11
CA ILE A 51 -19.48 0.61 -13.66
C ILE A 51 -18.87 0.82 -12.26
N ARG A 52 -18.34 2.02 -12.00
CA ARG A 52 -17.78 2.34 -10.68
C ARG A 52 -18.86 2.38 -9.60
N ALA A 53 -19.97 3.07 -9.88
CA ALA A 53 -21.10 3.18 -8.98
C ALA A 53 -21.72 1.81 -8.69
N GLU A 54 -21.90 0.97 -9.72
CA GLU A 54 -22.44 -0.38 -9.58
C GLU A 54 -21.57 -1.24 -8.66
N ARG A 55 -20.25 -1.29 -8.87
CA ARG A 55 -19.36 -2.09 -8.01
C ARG A 55 -19.34 -1.59 -6.56
N VAL A 56 -19.37 -0.28 -6.36
CA VAL A 56 -19.53 0.30 -5.01
C VAL A 56 -20.82 -0.19 -4.38
N PHE A 57 -21.94 -0.07 -5.09
CA PHE A 57 -23.26 -0.50 -4.60
C PHE A 57 -23.28 -1.99 -4.27
N LEU A 58 -22.82 -2.86 -5.18
CA LEU A 58 -22.77 -4.30 -4.97
C LEU A 58 -21.90 -4.69 -3.78
N THR A 59 -20.75 -4.02 -3.59
CA THR A 59 -19.88 -4.27 -2.42
C THR A 59 -20.57 -3.90 -1.11
N VAL A 60 -21.25 -2.73 -1.06
CA VAL A 60 -21.98 -2.32 0.15
C VAL A 60 -23.14 -3.26 0.44
N ARG A 61 -23.89 -3.65 -0.61
CA ARG A 61 -24.98 -4.62 -0.50
C ARG A 61 -24.49 -5.95 0.05
N GLU A 62 -23.40 -6.49 -0.48
CA GLU A 62 -22.79 -7.74 0.00
C GLU A 62 -22.38 -7.64 1.49
N ILE A 63 -21.72 -6.55 1.88
CA ILE A 63 -21.33 -6.31 3.29
C ILE A 63 -22.57 -6.29 4.21
N GLN A 64 -23.66 -5.65 3.77
CA GLN A 64 -24.90 -5.55 4.54
C GLN A 64 -25.63 -6.89 4.60
N GLU A 65 -25.73 -7.62 3.49
CA GLU A 65 -26.33 -8.97 3.41
C GLU A 65 -25.60 -9.98 4.31
N LEU A 66 -24.29 -9.81 4.50
CA LEU A 66 -23.49 -10.60 5.45
C LEU A 66 -23.66 -10.17 6.91
N GLY A 67 -24.49 -9.17 7.20
CA GLY A 67 -24.73 -8.66 8.55
C GLY A 67 -23.52 -7.99 9.20
N LEU A 68 -22.54 -7.55 8.40
CA LEU A 68 -21.34 -6.88 8.92
C LEU A 68 -21.58 -5.42 9.28
N LEU A 69 -22.62 -4.81 8.72
CA LEU A 69 -23.05 -3.44 8.97
C LEU A 69 -24.57 -3.37 9.09
N ASP A 70 -25.06 -2.50 9.97
CA ASP A 70 -26.46 -2.08 9.98
C ASP A 70 -26.78 -1.13 8.81
N PHE A 71 -28.05 -0.75 8.68
CA PHE A 71 -28.51 0.13 7.60
C PHE A 71 -27.81 1.50 7.61
N LEU A 72 -27.65 2.13 8.78
CA LEU A 72 -27.06 3.47 8.90
C LEU A 72 -25.56 3.43 8.57
N GLN A 73 -24.86 2.40 9.04
CA GLN A 73 -23.45 2.16 8.73
C GLN A 73 -23.25 1.87 7.23
N ALA A 74 -24.14 1.08 6.61
CA ALA A 74 -24.10 0.79 5.19
C ALA A 74 -24.33 2.06 4.35
N GLU A 75 -25.29 2.92 4.74
CA GLU A 75 -25.54 4.22 4.10
C GLU A 75 -24.33 5.14 4.21
N GLU A 76 -23.72 5.24 5.40
CA GLU A 76 -22.48 6.01 5.62
C GLU A 76 -21.35 5.50 4.72
N LEU A 77 -21.15 4.18 4.68
CA LEU A 77 -20.12 3.57 3.84
C LEU A 77 -20.38 3.87 2.36
N LEU A 78 -21.62 3.72 1.88
CA LEU A 78 -21.99 4.02 0.50
C LEU A 78 -21.66 5.47 0.13
N ARG A 79 -21.97 6.42 1.01
CA ARG A 79 -21.61 7.84 0.82
C ARG A 79 -20.10 8.03 0.70
N ILE A 80 -19.32 7.43 1.60
CA ILE A 80 -17.85 7.51 1.60
C ILE A 80 -17.29 6.93 0.28
N LEU A 81 -17.74 5.74 -0.12
CA LEU A 81 -17.23 5.06 -1.31
C LEU A 81 -17.65 5.74 -2.62
N LYS A 82 -18.86 6.32 -2.70
CA LYS A 82 -19.27 7.12 -3.88
C LYS A 82 -18.38 8.33 -4.07
N LYS A 83 -18.08 9.07 -2.99
CA LYS A 83 -17.10 10.18 -3.03
C LYS A 83 -15.73 9.67 -3.47
N PHE A 84 -15.24 8.60 -2.85
CA PHE A 84 -13.90 8.07 -3.08
C PHE A 84 -13.68 7.46 -4.47
N PHE A 85 -14.66 6.78 -5.08
CA PHE A 85 -14.45 6.02 -6.33
C PHE A 85 -15.11 6.62 -7.56
N VAL A 86 -16.27 7.26 -7.41
CA VAL A 86 -17.06 7.76 -8.56
C VAL A 86 -16.65 9.19 -8.90
N GLN A 87 -16.36 9.99 -7.87
CA GLN A 87 -16.03 11.42 -8.03
C GLN A 87 -14.53 11.68 -8.14
N SER A 88 -13.68 10.70 -7.84
CA SER A 88 -12.21 10.85 -7.78
C SER A 88 -11.44 10.22 -8.95
N SER A 89 -10.17 10.60 -9.05
CA SER A 89 -9.23 10.07 -10.04
C SER A 89 -8.62 8.73 -9.63
N ASP A 90 -8.07 8.01 -10.61
CA ASP A 90 -7.35 6.75 -10.39
C ASP A 90 -6.12 6.88 -9.48
N ALA A 91 -5.53 8.08 -9.42
CA ALA A 91 -4.43 8.39 -8.51
C ALA A 91 -4.85 8.29 -7.03
N GLN A 92 -6.13 8.50 -6.72
CA GLN A 92 -6.69 8.40 -5.37
C GLN A 92 -6.52 6.99 -4.79
N ARG A 93 -6.68 5.96 -5.62
CA ARG A 93 -6.48 4.55 -5.20
C ARG A 93 -5.03 4.26 -4.85
N GLY A 94 -4.10 4.80 -5.63
CA GLY A 94 -2.67 4.73 -5.35
C GLY A 94 -2.34 5.43 -4.03
N ASN A 95 -2.80 6.67 -3.88
CA ASN A 95 -2.59 7.46 -2.67
C ASN A 95 -3.18 6.79 -1.43
N PHE A 96 -4.37 6.19 -1.51
CA PHE A 96 -4.95 5.45 -0.39
C PHE A 96 -4.03 4.31 0.06
N LEU A 97 -3.51 3.51 -0.87
CA LEU A 97 -2.63 2.40 -0.53
C LEU A 97 -1.31 2.89 0.07
N GLU A 98 -0.74 3.97 -0.48
CA GLU A 98 0.44 4.62 0.09
C GLU A 98 0.17 5.10 1.52
N VAL A 99 -0.93 5.81 1.76
CA VAL A 99 -1.32 6.29 3.09
C VAL A 99 -1.59 5.12 4.04
N LEU A 100 -2.26 4.06 3.58
CA LEU A 100 -2.51 2.87 4.37
C LEU A 100 -1.19 2.23 4.82
N VAL A 101 -0.30 1.87 3.89
CA VAL A 101 1.03 1.29 4.20
C VAL A 101 1.81 2.23 5.12
N SER A 102 1.85 3.52 4.79
CA SER A 102 2.48 4.58 5.58
C SER A 102 1.97 4.59 7.03
N ARG A 103 0.66 4.44 7.25
CA ARG A 103 0.06 4.37 8.58
C ARG A 103 0.35 3.04 9.28
N LEU A 104 0.37 1.91 8.56
CA LEU A 104 0.60 0.59 9.17
C LEU A 104 2.02 0.42 9.75
N GLY A 105 3.00 1.11 9.17
CA GLY A 105 4.40 0.98 9.60
C GLY A 105 5.14 -0.14 8.87
N PRO A 106 6.39 -0.45 9.29
CA PRO A 106 7.19 -1.50 8.65
C PRO A 106 6.57 -2.88 8.84
N PHE A 107 6.73 -3.73 7.82
CA PHE A 107 6.27 -5.12 7.83
C PHE A 107 7.31 -6.05 8.42
N THR A 108 8.60 -5.70 8.32
CA THR A 108 9.70 -6.65 8.52
C THR A 108 10.54 -6.41 9.77
N PHE A 109 10.29 -5.34 10.51
CA PHE A 109 10.96 -5.06 11.78
C PHE A 109 10.04 -4.26 12.72
N GLU A 110 10.42 -4.17 14.00
CA GLU A 110 9.73 -3.39 15.02
C GLU A 110 10.63 -2.29 15.60
N GLY A 111 10.05 -1.37 16.39
CA GLY A 111 10.76 -0.30 17.08
C GLY A 111 10.43 1.10 16.58
N ARG A 112 11.17 2.11 17.06
CA ARG A 112 10.98 3.51 16.66
C ARG A 112 11.42 3.69 15.22
N VAL A 113 10.52 4.21 14.38
CA VAL A 113 10.77 4.38 12.95
C VAL A 113 10.58 5.82 12.50
N LYS A 114 11.46 6.27 11.60
CA LYS A 114 11.24 7.45 10.78
C LYS A 114 10.59 7.03 9.47
N ARG A 115 9.49 7.66 9.13
CA ARG A 115 8.72 7.41 7.92
C ARG A 115 8.90 8.53 6.90
N VAL A 116 9.02 8.18 5.63
CA VAL A 116 9.13 9.12 4.52
C VAL A 116 8.31 8.61 3.34
N ASN A 117 7.45 9.43 2.73
CA ASN A 117 6.64 9.05 1.57
C ASN A 117 7.17 9.70 0.29
N GLN A 118 7.01 9.06 -0.85
CA GLN A 118 7.43 9.52 -2.18
C GLN A 118 8.87 10.08 -2.16
N CYS A 119 9.81 9.28 -1.64
CA CYS A 119 11.20 9.69 -1.42
C CYS A 119 12.13 9.24 -2.54
N LYS A 120 13.25 9.94 -2.69
CA LYS A 120 14.38 9.48 -3.50
C LYS A 120 15.44 8.85 -2.61
N VAL A 121 16.11 7.80 -3.08
CA VAL A 121 17.15 7.10 -2.32
C VAL A 121 18.52 7.71 -2.60
N PHE A 122 19.27 7.94 -1.53
CA PHE A 122 20.62 8.50 -1.55
C PHE A 122 21.59 7.57 -0.82
N LEU A 123 22.79 7.44 -1.38
CA LEU A 123 23.97 6.90 -0.70
C LEU A 123 24.87 8.09 -0.33
N LYS A 124 25.01 8.37 0.97
CA LYS A 124 25.58 9.65 1.46
C LYS A 124 24.83 10.84 0.84
N SER A 125 25.51 11.68 0.06
CA SER A 125 24.95 12.81 -0.69
C SER A 125 24.55 12.46 -2.14
N ARG A 126 25.00 11.31 -2.66
CA ARG A 126 24.76 10.90 -4.04
C ARG A 126 23.38 10.28 -4.19
N LYS A 127 22.56 10.84 -5.08
CA LYS A 127 21.27 10.28 -5.48
C LYS A 127 21.50 9.00 -6.30
N LEU A 128 20.85 7.90 -5.93
CA LEU A 128 21.01 6.61 -6.61
C LEU A 128 20.08 6.45 -7.82
N SER A 129 18.92 7.10 -7.80
CA SER A 129 17.95 7.06 -8.90
C SER A 129 17.03 8.27 -8.86
N GLU A 130 16.48 8.66 -10.02
CA GLU A 130 15.35 9.59 -10.08
C GLU A 130 14.03 8.94 -9.68
N LYS A 131 13.98 7.60 -9.62
CA LYS A 131 12.76 6.87 -9.27
C LYS A 131 12.41 7.10 -7.81
N GLU A 132 11.16 7.49 -7.57
CA GLU A 132 10.62 7.70 -6.23
C GLU A 132 10.18 6.37 -5.62
N ILE A 133 10.40 6.21 -4.31
CA ILE A 133 9.90 5.13 -3.47
C ILE A 133 8.62 5.64 -2.80
N ASP A 134 7.54 4.87 -2.91
CA ASP A 134 6.22 5.33 -2.49
C ASP A 134 6.17 5.50 -0.96
N VAL A 135 6.68 4.53 -0.19
CA VAL A 135 6.79 4.63 1.28
C VAL A 135 8.12 4.02 1.77
N ALA A 136 8.80 4.69 2.70
CA ALA A 136 10.00 4.17 3.35
C ALA A 136 9.95 4.29 4.87
N PHE A 137 10.46 3.26 5.54
CA PHE A 137 10.63 3.21 6.99
C PHE A 137 12.12 3.01 7.33
N SER A 138 12.67 3.96 8.08
CA SER A 138 14.04 3.89 8.59
C SER A 138 14.00 3.63 10.10
N GLY A 139 14.54 2.48 10.52
CA GLY A 139 14.74 2.12 11.92
C GLY A 139 16.23 2.01 12.27
N ASN A 140 16.52 1.61 13.52
CA ASN A 140 17.88 1.26 13.91
C ASN A 140 18.31 -0.01 13.15
N GLY A 141 19.34 0.07 12.30
CA GLY A 141 19.81 -1.08 11.50
C GLY A 141 18.92 -1.48 10.31
N TYR A 142 17.80 -0.78 10.04
CA TYR A 142 16.87 -1.18 8.95
C TYR A 142 16.46 0.00 8.05
N LEU A 143 16.26 -0.30 6.76
CA LEU A 143 15.59 0.55 5.79
C LEU A 143 14.63 -0.30 4.94
N GLU A 144 13.35 -0.27 5.25
CA GLU A 144 12.31 -0.93 4.45
C GLU A 144 11.69 0.07 3.47
N VAL A 145 11.62 -0.30 2.19
CA VAL A 145 11.13 0.56 1.11
C VAL A 145 10.03 -0.14 0.34
N HIS A 146 8.88 0.51 0.17
CA HIS A 146 7.70 -0.06 -0.46
C HIS A 146 7.40 0.63 -1.79
N GLU A 147 7.15 -0.22 -2.78
CA GLU A 147 6.42 0.10 -3.98
C GLU A 147 4.97 -0.33 -3.84
N CYS A 148 4.05 0.64 -3.79
CA CYS A 148 2.63 0.41 -3.61
C CYS A 148 1.93 0.31 -4.97
N LYS A 149 1.07 -0.70 -5.12
CA LYS A 149 0.37 -1.00 -6.37
C LYS A 149 -1.06 -1.37 -6.05
N SER A 150 -2.01 -0.54 -6.49
CA SER A 150 -3.45 -0.77 -6.27
C SER A 150 -3.99 -2.01 -6.99
N ASN A 151 -3.23 -2.58 -7.93
CA ASN A 151 -3.45 -3.90 -8.51
C ASN A 151 -2.10 -4.44 -8.98
N MET A 152 -1.41 -5.22 -8.13
CA MET A 152 -0.07 -5.72 -8.44
C MET A 152 -0.09 -6.63 -9.67
N ALA A 153 -1.03 -7.57 -9.74
CA ALA A 153 -1.04 -8.51 -10.84
C ALA A 153 -1.17 -7.83 -12.19
N ARG A 154 -2.07 -6.86 -12.36
CA ARG A 154 -2.20 -6.10 -13.61
C ARG A 154 -0.95 -5.29 -13.92
N GLN A 155 -0.38 -4.64 -12.91
CA GLN A 155 0.75 -3.73 -13.13
C GLN A 155 2.05 -4.48 -13.44
N TRP A 156 2.17 -5.76 -13.08
CA TRP A 156 3.36 -6.56 -13.29
C TRP A 156 3.21 -7.66 -14.37
N ARG A 157 2.18 -7.62 -15.23
CA ARG A 157 2.00 -8.59 -16.34
C ARG A 157 2.98 -8.42 -17.49
N ASP A 158 3.31 -7.16 -17.80
CA ASP A 158 4.12 -6.80 -18.96
C ASP A 158 5.58 -7.27 -18.80
N PRO A 159 6.35 -7.45 -19.90
CA PRO A 159 7.77 -7.76 -19.83
C PRO A 159 8.54 -6.80 -18.91
N LEU A 160 9.07 -7.33 -17.81
CA LEU A 160 9.74 -6.55 -16.77
C LEU A 160 11.23 -6.38 -17.09
N SER A 161 11.54 -5.81 -18.27
CA SER A 161 12.91 -5.54 -18.70
C SER A 161 13.48 -4.26 -18.08
N LYS A 162 14.81 -4.11 -18.07
CA LYS A 162 15.48 -2.85 -17.66
C LYS A 162 15.06 -1.64 -18.50
N ARG A 163 14.55 -1.85 -19.72
CA ARG A 163 14.14 -0.78 -20.65
C ARG A 163 12.74 -0.26 -20.35
N SER A 164 11.86 -1.08 -19.76
CA SER A 164 10.51 -0.63 -19.41
C SER A 164 10.50 0.22 -18.14
N ARG A 165 9.63 1.23 -18.07
CA ARG A 165 9.51 2.12 -16.89
C ARG A 165 9.34 1.33 -15.58
N ARG A 166 8.49 0.31 -15.64
CA ARG A 166 8.14 -0.60 -14.54
C ARG A 166 9.28 -1.55 -14.19
N GLY A 167 9.84 -2.25 -15.18
CA GLY A 167 10.95 -3.16 -14.95
C GLY A 167 12.18 -2.42 -14.42
N ALA A 168 12.53 -1.26 -14.97
CA ALA A 168 13.60 -0.42 -14.46
C ALA A 168 13.44 -0.05 -12.97
N LYS A 169 12.21 0.12 -12.48
CA LYS A 169 11.96 0.37 -11.04
C LYS A 169 12.20 -0.87 -10.20
N LEU A 170 11.77 -2.03 -10.66
CA LEU A 170 12.05 -3.31 -9.98
C LEU A 170 13.54 -3.65 -9.97
N TYR A 171 14.28 -3.41 -11.06
CA TYR A 171 15.73 -3.58 -11.08
C TYR A 171 16.42 -2.68 -10.06
N PHE A 172 16.01 -1.41 -9.98
CA PHE A 172 16.50 -0.49 -8.97
C PHE A 172 16.24 -1.01 -7.56
N LEU A 173 14.98 -1.35 -7.23
CA LEU A 173 14.58 -1.89 -5.93
C LEU A 173 15.33 -3.17 -5.57
N ASN A 174 15.43 -4.12 -6.50
CA ASN A 174 16.12 -5.39 -6.29
C ASN A 174 17.61 -5.21 -6.00
N ASN A 175 18.25 -4.20 -6.61
CA ASN A 175 19.67 -3.94 -6.43
C ASN A 175 19.97 -3.08 -5.20
N LEU A 176 18.98 -2.40 -4.61
CA LEU A 176 19.19 -1.52 -3.45
C LEU A 176 19.96 -2.20 -2.31
N PRO A 177 19.67 -3.45 -1.90
CA PRO A 177 20.42 -4.09 -0.82
C PRO A 177 21.91 -4.28 -1.13
N ASP A 178 22.29 -4.44 -2.40
CA ASP A 178 23.71 -4.53 -2.78
C ASP A 178 24.38 -3.16 -2.83
N VAL A 179 23.70 -2.17 -3.40
CA VAL A 179 24.23 -0.81 -3.53
C VAL A 179 24.37 -0.13 -2.17
N CYS A 180 23.49 -0.50 -1.23
CA CYS A 180 23.42 0.06 0.11
C CYS A 180 24.08 -0.81 1.19
N LYS A 181 24.98 -1.72 0.81
CA LYS A 181 25.71 -2.57 1.76
C LYS A 181 26.39 -1.72 2.83
N GLY A 182 26.19 -2.10 4.09
CA GLY A 182 26.73 -1.41 5.25
C GLY A 182 25.90 -1.69 6.50
N ASP A 183 25.80 -0.68 7.36
CA ASP A 183 25.31 -0.79 8.75
C ASP A 183 23.79 -0.97 8.86
N ARG A 184 23.08 -1.07 7.73
CA ARG A 184 21.62 -1.24 7.69
C ARG A 184 21.23 -2.32 6.70
N GLN A 185 20.31 -3.17 7.11
CA GLN A 185 19.61 -4.08 6.22
C GLN A 185 18.56 -3.30 5.41
N VAL A 186 18.74 -3.25 4.09
CA VAL A 186 17.75 -2.67 3.18
C VAL A 186 16.78 -3.75 2.70
N ILE A 187 15.48 -3.50 2.83
CA ILE A 187 14.42 -4.47 2.59
C ILE A 187 13.43 -3.90 1.57
N PRO A 188 13.61 -4.18 0.27
CA PRO A 188 12.69 -3.76 -0.77
C PRO A 188 11.40 -4.58 -0.72
N CYS A 189 10.27 -3.89 -0.86
CA CYS A 189 8.94 -4.46 -0.74
C CYS A 189 8.06 -3.98 -1.90
N CYS A 190 7.17 -4.85 -2.34
CA CYS A 190 6.02 -4.51 -3.18
C CYS A 190 4.75 -4.83 -2.39
N SER A 191 3.86 -3.86 -2.27
CA SER A 191 2.65 -3.97 -1.45
C SER A 191 1.42 -3.68 -2.29
N GLY A 192 0.36 -4.47 -2.12
CA GLY A 192 -0.89 -4.28 -2.84
C GLY A 192 -2.08 -4.99 -2.20
N PRO A 193 -3.31 -4.64 -2.62
CA PRO A 193 -4.55 -5.22 -2.09
C PRO A 193 -4.88 -6.60 -2.69
N ASP A 194 -3.97 -7.17 -3.47
CA ASP A 194 -4.14 -8.46 -4.11
C ASP A 194 -4.37 -9.59 -3.10
N GLY A 195 -5.31 -10.49 -3.41
CA GLY A 195 -5.57 -11.70 -2.64
C GLY A 195 -4.46 -12.74 -2.75
N GLU A 196 -4.53 -13.79 -1.94
CA GLU A 196 -3.45 -14.76 -1.75
C GLU A 196 -2.95 -15.40 -3.06
N LEU A 197 -3.86 -15.89 -3.92
CA LEU A 197 -3.51 -16.51 -5.20
C LEU A 197 -2.76 -15.53 -6.10
N THR A 198 -3.25 -14.29 -6.17
CA THR A 198 -2.67 -13.22 -6.96
C THR A 198 -1.31 -12.78 -6.42
N THR A 199 -1.16 -12.71 -5.10
CA THR A 199 0.14 -12.46 -4.45
C THR A 199 1.14 -13.58 -4.74
N LYS A 200 0.71 -14.85 -4.71
CA LYS A 200 1.55 -16.00 -5.09
C LYS A 200 1.97 -15.90 -6.57
N TYR A 201 1.07 -15.51 -7.46
CA TYR A 201 1.38 -15.27 -8.87
C TYR A 201 2.45 -14.17 -9.02
N VAL A 202 2.30 -13.02 -8.36
CA VAL A 202 3.29 -11.92 -8.43
C VAL A 202 4.66 -12.38 -7.90
N LYS A 203 4.70 -13.16 -6.81
CA LYS A 203 5.94 -13.76 -6.29
C LYS A 203 6.61 -14.67 -7.34
N LYS A 204 5.84 -15.47 -8.08
CA LYS A 204 6.34 -16.31 -9.19
C LYS A 204 6.89 -15.45 -10.34
N VAL A 205 6.15 -14.42 -10.76
CA VAL A 205 6.59 -13.47 -11.80
C VAL A 205 7.91 -12.81 -11.40
N PHE A 206 8.02 -12.29 -10.17
CA PHE A 206 9.25 -11.65 -9.71
C PHE A 206 10.44 -12.62 -9.70
N ARG A 207 10.23 -13.87 -9.29
CA ARG A 207 11.25 -14.92 -9.34
C ARG A 207 11.69 -15.23 -10.77
N PHE A 208 10.74 -15.36 -11.70
CA PHE A 208 10.99 -15.62 -13.11
C PHE A 208 11.88 -14.54 -13.74
N TYR A 209 11.61 -13.26 -13.42
CA TYR A 209 12.43 -12.13 -13.89
C TYR A 209 13.68 -11.85 -13.04
N GLY A 210 14.01 -12.69 -12.06
CA GLY A 210 15.21 -12.56 -11.24
C GLY A 210 15.15 -11.53 -10.10
N PHE A 211 13.98 -10.96 -9.79
CA PHE A 211 13.77 -10.03 -8.69
C PHE A 211 13.63 -10.72 -7.33
N LYS A 212 14.67 -11.47 -6.93
CA LYS A 212 14.65 -12.36 -5.76
C LYS A 212 14.66 -11.63 -4.41
N ARG A 213 15.04 -10.35 -4.37
CA ARG A 213 15.22 -9.58 -3.12
C ARG A 213 14.03 -8.71 -2.74
N ILE A 214 13.01 -8.63 -3.59
CA ILE A 214 11.80 -7.84 -3.33
C ILE A 214 10.78 -8.73 -2.62
N LYS A 215 10.44 -8.38 -1.38
CA LYS A 215 9.35 -9.03 -0.64
C LYS A 215 8.01 -8.56 -1.21
N VAL A 216 7.02 -9.45 -1.28
CA VAL A 216 5.68 -9.13 -1.79
C VAL A 216 4.66 -9.33 -0.68
N PHE A 217 3.91 -8.27 -0.36
CA PHE A 217 2.86 -8.24 0.65
C PHE A 217 1.50 -7.99 -0.01
N GLY A 218 0.56 -8.90 0.21
CA GLY A 218 -0.80 -8.80 -0.28
C GLY A 218 -1.79 -8.35 0.78
N ARG A 219 -3.08 -8.51 0.47
CA ARG A 219 -4.21 -8.18 1.33
C ARG A 219 -4.16 -8.85 2.70
N LYS A 220 -3.69 -10.10 2.76
CA LYS A 220 -3.56 -10.85 4.02
C LYS A 220 -2.60 -10.13 4.97
N GLU A 221 -1.40 -9.82 4.51
CA GLU A 221 -0.38 -9.15 5.32
C GLU A 221 -0.80 -7.72 5.69
N LEU A 222 -1.48 -7.00 4.79
CA LEU A 222 -2.08 -5.70 5.09
C LEU A 222 -3.12 -5.79 6.22
N LYS A 223 -4.05 -6.76 6.14
CA LYS A 223 -5.09 -6.99 7.16
C LYS A 223 -4.47 -7.35 8.52
N GLU A 224 -3.51 -8.26 8.54
CA GLU A 224 -2.82 -8.66 9.77
C GLU A 224 -2.13 -7.46 10.45
N LYS A 225 -1.44 -6.61 9.68
CA LYS A 225 -0.83 -5.39 10.22
C LYS A 225 -1.86 -4.37 10.69
N PHE A 226 -2.97 -4.23 9.97
CA PHE A 226 -4.08 -3.36 10.35
C PHE A 226 -4.67 -3.75 11.70
N LEU A 227 -5.03 -5.02 11.88
CA LEU A 227 -5.58 -5.53 13.13
C LEU A 227 -4.59 -5.41 14.31
N LYS A 228 -3.33 -5.75 14.09
CA LYS A 228 -2.27 -5.58 15.11
C LYS A 228 -2.14 -4.12 15.54
N LYS A 229 -2.25 -3.18 14.61
CA LYS A 229 -2.18 -1.75 14.92
C LYS A 229 -3.37 -1.29 15.76
N LEU A 230 -4.59 -1.73 15.43
CA LEU A 230 -5.78 -1.42 16.22
C LEU A 230 -5.68 -1.91 17.66
N GLN A 231 -5.15 -3.13 17.87
CA GLN A 231 -4.93 -3.68 19.20
C GLN A 231 -3.95 -2.83 20.01
N LYS A 232 -2.81 -2.43 19.42
CA LYS A 232 -1.82 -1.54 20.07
C LYS A 232 -2.40 -0.17 20.43
N SER A 233 -3.29 0.39 19.61
CA SER A 233 -3.96 1.66 19.90
C SER A 233 -4.95 1.56 21.07
N LYS A 234 -5.71 0.47 21.15
CA LYS A 234 -6.63 0.22 22.28
C LYS A 234 -5.87 0.01 23.60
N SER A 235 -4.77 -0.74 23.56
CA SER A 235 -3.97 -1.00 24.77
C SER A 235 -3.28 0.24 25.34
N HIS A 236 -2.98 1.25 24.50
CA HIS A 236 -2.44 2.53 24.98
C HIS A 236 -3.53 3.42 25.59
N ARG A 237 -4.77 3.35 25.10
CA ARG A 237 -5.89 4.14 25.66
C ARG A 237 -6.35 3.63 27.02
N ASN A 238 -6.24 2.32 27.29
CA ASN A 238 -6.61 1.74 28.59
C ASN A 238 -5.51 1.88 29.66
N LYS A 239 -4.36 2.48 29.31
CA LYS A 239 -3.22 2.70 30.23
C LYS A 239 -3.02 4.17 30.59
N CYS A 240 -3.82 5.08 30.03
CA CYS A 240 -3.91 6.48 30.40
C CYS A 240 -5.24 6.72 31.10
#